data_AF-A0A7S2HQI9-F1
#
_entry.id   AF-A0A7S2HQI9-F1
#
_cell.length_a   1.000
_cell.length_b   1.000
_cell.length_c   1.000
_cell.angle_alpha   90.00
_cell.angle_beta   90.00
_cell.angle_gamma   90.00
#
_symmetry.space_group_name_H-M   'P 1'
#
loop_
_entity.id
_entity.type
_entity.pdbx_description
1 polymer ?
#
loop_
_entity_poly.entity_id
_entity_poly.type
_entity_poly.pdbx_seq_one_letter_code
_entity_poly.pdbx_strand_id
1 'polypeptide(L)'
;EMESGTWLQHLLMPILENPRTVSTQTIDILSDVGGEHEYKGAANMLWGVVSNEFLFTYQAERFTESRESKEVPSQRDPYETPFAPGSLFAIRKEFFFFLGGYDRGLYVWGGENTELALKSWTCGGRMMTVP
;
A
#
# COMPACT_ATOMS: atom_id res chain seq x y z
N GLU A 1 -14.05 -1.47 -12.68
CA GLU A 1 -13.49 -0.12 -12.55
C GLU A 1 -14.02 0.45 -11.25
N MET A 2 -13.14 0.92 -10.37
CA MET A 2 -13.57 1.83 -9.32
C MET A 2 -14.09 3.07 -10.04
N GLU A 3 -15.42 3.23 -10.13
CA GLU A 3 -15.96 4.54 -10.45
C GLU A 3 -15.42 5.50 -9.38
N SER A 4 -14.71 6.55 -9.80
CA SER A 4 -13.86 7.41 -8.98
C SER A 4 -14.56 8.09 -7.79
N GLY A 5 -15.86 7.89 -7.60
CA GLY A 5 -16.62 8.37 -6.45
C GLY A 5 -16.47 7.55 -5.15
N THR A 6 -15.84 6.37 -5.18
CA THR A 6 -15.79 5.47 -3.99
C THR A 6 -14.40 5.16 -3.43
N TRP A 7 -13.33 5.78 -3.95
CA TRP A 7 -11.94 5.51 -3.54
C TRP A 7 -11.72 5.66 -2.03
N LEU A 8 -12.33 6.69 -1.44
CA LEU A 8 -12.21 6.97 -0.01
C LEU A 8 -12.87 5.88 0.84
N GLN A 9 -14.07 5.44 0.48
CA GLN A 9 -14.79 4.40 1.21
C GLN A 9 -13.96 3.12 1.26
N HIS A 10 -13.38 2.71 0.13
CA HIS A 10 -12.54 1.51 0.06
C HIS A 10 -11.27 1.65 0.92
N LEU A 11 -10.60 2.81 0.92
CA LEU A 11 -9.46 3.07 1.81
C LEU A 11 -9.83 3.01 3.31
N LEU A 12 -11.05 3.40 3.66
CA LEU A 12 -11.51 3.41 5.05
C LEU A 12 -11.94 2.02 5.54
N MET A 13 -12.43 1.14 4.68
CA MET A 13 -12.96 -0.18 5.07
C MET A 13 -11.96 -1.01 5.90
N PRO A 14 -10.69 -1.24 5.47
CA PRO A 14 -9.73 -2.00 6.28
C PRO A 14 -9.37 -1.35 7.62
N ILE A 15 -9.47 -0.03 7.70
CA ILE A 15 -9.18 0.78 8.90
C ILE A 15 -10.36 0.72 9.89
N LEU A 16 -11.60 0.65 9.40
CA LEU A 16 -12.78 0.43 10.22
C LEU A 16 -12.75 -0.96 10.86
N GLU A 17 -12.37 -1.99 10.10
CA GLU A 17 -12.20 -3.36 10.59
C GLU A 17 -11.05 -3.48 11.61
N ASN A 18 -9.90 -2.88 11.31
CA ASN A 18 -8.76 -2.85 12.22
C ASN A 18 -8.16 -1.42 12.30
N PRO A 19 -8.31 -0.73 13.45
CA PRO A 19 -7.75 0.61 13.70
C PRO A 19 -6.26 0.77 13.42
N ARG A 20 -5.49 -0.33 13.49
CA ARG A 20 -4.03 -0.36 13.31
C ARG A 20 -3.64 -0.73 11.88
N THR A 21 -4.48 -0.38 10.91
CA THR A 21 -4.23 -0.62 9.48
C THR A 21 -3.75 0.66 8.82
N VAL A 22 -2.70 0.53 8.01
CA VAL A 22 -2.34 1.49 6.97
C VAL A 22 -2.91 0.98 5.65
N SER A 23 -3.88 1.69 5.09
CA SER A 23 -4.54 1.30 3.85
C SER A 23 -3.97 2.11 2.69
N THR A 24 -3.54 1.46 1.63
CA THR A 24 -2.98 2.04 0.40
C THR A 24 -3.88 1.63 -0.77
N GLN A 25 -3.97 2.43 -1.82
CA GLN A 25 -4.74 2.10 -3.02
C GLN A 25 -3.82 1.61 -4.14
N THR A 26 -4.35 0.84 -5.09
CA THR A 26 -3.68 0.69 -6.38
C THR A 26 -3.56 2.04 -7.07
N ILE A 27 -2.42 2.26 -7.73
CA ILE A 27 -2.10 3.55 -8.35
C ILE A 27 -2.10 3.36 -9.86
N ASP A 28 -3.04 4.04 -10.52
CA ASP A 28 -3.14 4.01 -11.97
C ASP A 28 -2.09 4.90 -12.62
N ILE A 29 -1.71 4.54 -13.83
CA ILE A 29 -0.72 5.28 -14.60
C ILE A 29 -1.47 6.29 -15.48
N LEU A 30 -1.19 7.57 -15.23
CA LEU A 30 -1.60 8.67 -16.09
C LEU A 30 -0.47 8.92 -17.10
N SER A 31 -0.74 8.69 -18.39
CA SER A 31 0.17 9.04 -19.46
C SER A 31 -0.02 10.51 -19.85
N ASP A 32 0.98 11.37 -19.64
CA ASP A 32 0.99 12.75 -20.13
C ASP A 32 1.78 12.92 -21.44
N VAL A 33 2.48 11.86 -21.86
CA VAL A 33 3.35 11.87 -23.05
C VAL A 33 2.52 11.51 -24.28
N GLY A 34 2.06 12.53 -25.02
CA GLY A 34 1.50 12.35 -26.37
C GLY A 34 0.18 13.06 -26.68
N GLY A 35 -0.40 13.82 -25.75
CA GLY A 35 -1.66 14.57 -25.98
C GLY A 35 -2.93 13.72 -25.93
N GLU A 36 -2.81 12.40 -25.87
CA GLU A 36 -3.89 11.49 -25.49
C GLU A 36 -3.77 11.19 -24.00
N HIS A 37 -4.76 11.64 -23.22
CA HIS A 37 -4.88 11.31 -21.80
C HIS A 37 -5.36 9.85 -21.67
N GLU A 38 -4.46 8.90 -21.92
CA GLU A 38 -4.76 7.49 -21.74
C GLU A 38 -4.61 7.13 -20.25
N TYR A 39 -5.70 6.66 -19.65
CA TYR A 39 -5.71 6.12 -18.29
C TYR A 39 -5.47 4.61 -18.36
N LYS A 40 -4.37 4.14 -17.77
CA LYS A 40 -4.10 2.71 -17.65
C LYS A 40 -4.26 2.31 -16.20
N GLY A 41 -5.35 1.60 -15.94
CA GLY A 41 -5.58 0.98 -14.64
C GLY A 41 -4.40 0.09 -14.27
N ALA A 42 -4.05 0.04 -12.99
CA ALA A 42 -3.04 -0.89 -12.51
C ALA A 42 -3.46 -2.33 -12.86
N ALA A 43 -2.84 -2.91 -13.89
CA ALA A 43 -3.14 -4.27 -14.29
C ALA A 43 -2.45 -5.24 -13.32
N ASN A 44 -3.25 -6.14 -12.75
CA ASN A 44 -2.86 -7.20 -11.81
C ASN A 44 -2.57 -6.74 -10.38
N MET A 45 -2.72 -7.70 -9.46
CA MET A 45 -2.37 -7.57 -8.05
C MET A 45 -0.86 -7.46 -7.90
N LEU A 46 -0.38 -6.41 -7.25
CA LEU A 46 1.05 -6.12 -7.09
C LEU A 46 1.38 -5.96 -5.61
N TRP A 47 2.36 -6.74 -5.14
CA TRP A 47 2.87 -6.60 -3.79
C TRP A 47 4.01 -5.59 -3.77
N GLY A 48 3.97 -4.67 -2.81
CA GLY A 48 5.08 -3.77 -2.55
C GLY A 48 6.19 -4.49 -1.80
N VAL A 49 7.39 -4.42 -2.36
CA VAL A 49 8.61 -5.02 -1.81
C VAL A 49 9.73 -3.99 -1.78
N VAL A 50 10.79 -4.26 -1.02
CA VAL A 50 12.01 -3.44 -1.02
C VAL A 50 13.23 -4.29 -1.35
N SER A 51 14.21 -3.71 -2.04
CA SER A 51 15.50 -4.34 -2.27
C SER A 51 16.36 -4.34 -1.00
N ASN A 52 17.55 -4.96 -1.07
CA ASN A 52 18.53 -4.93 0.03
C ASN A 52 19.04 -3.50 0.33
N GLU A 53 18.91 -2.60 -0.63
CA GLU A 53 19.21 -1.17 -0.52
C GLU A 53 18.00 -0.35 -0.06
N PHE A 54 16.92 -1.00 0.36
CA PHE A 54 15.67 -0.38 0.80
C PHE A 54 14.93 0.44 -0.27
N LEU A 55 15.17 0.14 -1.55
CA LEU A 55 14.44 0.75 -2.66
C LEU A 55 13.13 0.01 -2.91
N PHE A 56 12.03 0.77 -2.95
CA PHE A 56 10.69 0.23 -3.20
C PHE A 56 10.53 -0.20 -4.66
N THR A 57 9.86 -1.34 -4.87
CA THR A 57 9.36 -1.79 -6.18
C THR A 57 8.10 -2.63 -6.02
N TYR A 58 7.43 -2.90 -7.13
CA TYR A 58 6.30 -3.82 -7.20
C TYR A 58 6.73 -5.19 -7.72
N GLN A 59 6.08 -6.23 -7.21
CA GLN A 59 6.25 -7.60 -7.70
C GLN A 59 4.87 -8.25 -7.91
N ALA A 60 4.73 -8.97 -9.02
CA ALA A 60 3.50 -9.68 -9.40
C ALA A 60 3.42 -11.12 -8.84
N GLU A 61 4.53 -11.63 -8.31
CA GLU A 61 4.59 -12.93 -7.67
C GLU A 61 4.61 -12.76 -6.15
N ARG A 62 3.68 -13.41 -5.47
CA ARG A 62 3.69 -13.45 -4.01
C ARG A 62 4.84 -14.35 -3.54
N PHE A 63 5.68 -13.85 -2.65
CA PHE A 63 6.62 -14.71 -1.91
C PHE A 63 5.85 -15.63 -0.97
N THR A 64 5.53 -16.85 -1.41
CA THR A 64 5.06 -17.92 -0.52
C THR A 64 5.84 -19.19 -0.82
N GLU A 65 6.62 -19.68 0.15
CA GLU A 65 7.27 -20.99 0.08
C GLU A 65 6.25 -22.15 0.15
N SER A 66 5.08 -21.92 0.76
CA SER A 66 4.00 -22.90 0.80
C SER A 66 3.05 -22.72 -0.38
N ARG A 67 3.09 -23.65 -1.34
CA ARG A 67 2.07 -23.83 -2.39
C ARG A 67 0.66 -24.14 -1.83
N GLU A 68 0.57 -24.41 -0.54
CA GLU A 68 -0.66 -24.76 0.15
C GLU A 68 -1.07 -23.63 1.11
N SER A 69 -2.36 -23.28 1.05
CA SER A 69 -3.15 -22.69 2.14
C SER A 69 -3.10 -21.18 2.47
N LYS A 70 -3.28 -20.28 1.50
CA LYS A 70 -4.23 -19.15 1.63
C LYS A 70 -4.87 -18.88 0.28
N GLU A 71 -6.19 -18.78 0.21
CA GLU A 71 -6.88 -18.33 -1.00
C GLU A 71 -6.22 -17.04 -1.49
N VAL A 72 -5.82 -17.03 -2.76
CA VAL A 72 -5.35 -15.79 -3.39
C VAL A 72 -6.57 -14.87 -3.41
N PRO A 73 -6.48 -13.68 -2.79
CA PRO A 73 -7.58 -12.71 -2.83
C PRO A 73 -7.98 -12.48 -4.29
N SER A 74 -9.27 -12.27 -4.55
CA SER A 74 -9.66 -11.86 -5.89
C SER A 74 -8.98 -10.53 -6.23
N GLN A 75 -8.85 -10.22 -7.52
CA GLN A 75 -8.25 -8.94 -7.95
C GLN A 75 -8.93 -7.70 -7.38
N ARG A 76 -10.12 -7.84 -6.75
CA ARG A 76 -10.91 -6.76 -6.18
C ARG A 76 -10.91 -6.75 -4.66
N ASP A 77 -10.33 -7.77 -4.02
CA ASP A 77 -10.31 -7.87 -2.58
C ASP A 77 -9.09 -7.13 -2.01
N PRO A 78 -9.26 -6.39 -0.90
CA PRO A 78 -8.12 -5.87 -0.14
C PRO A 78 -7.15 -6.98 0.26
N TYR A 79 -5.85 -6.68 0.20
CA TYR A 79 -4.80 -7.66 0.51
C TYR A 79 -3.64 -7.08 1.30
N GLU A 80 -3.01 -7.92 2.11
CA GLU A 80 -1.80 -7.52 2.84
C GLU A 80 -0.64 -7.27 1.87
N THR A 81 0.06 -6.15 2.07
CA THR A 81 1.28 -5.80 1.34
C THR A 81 2.41 -5.56 2.33
N PRO A 82 3.62 -6.12 2.14
CA PRO A 82 4.73 -5.87 3.04
C PRO A 82 5.15 -4.40 3.07
N PHE A 83 5.22 -3.76 1.90
CA PHE A 83 5.58 -2.36 1.72
C PHE A 83 4.58 -1.65 0.80
N ALA A 84 4.64 -0.32 0.76
CA ALA A 84 3.84 0.53 -0.14
C ALA A 84 4.70 1.71 -0.64
N PRO A 85 4.29 2.40 -1.73
CA PRO A 85 5.02 3.58 -2.23
C PRO A 85 5.06 4.75 -1.24
N GLY A 86 4.10 4.81 -0.30
CA GLY A 86 4.04 5.81 0.78
C GLY A 86 3.41 7.16 0.40
N SER A 87 3.20 7.44 -0.89
CA SER A 87 2.60 8.71 -1.34
C SER A 87 1.08 8.79 -1.14
N LEU A 88 0.37 7.66 -1.23
CA LEU A 88 -1.09 7.58 -1.19
C LEU A 88 -1.53 6.50 -0.20
N PHE A 89 -1.97 6.92 0.99
CA PHE A 89 -2.50 6.01 2.01
C PHE A 89 -3.47 6.72 2.96
N ALA A 90 -4.25 5.92 3.68
CA ALA A 90 -5.07 6.32 4.80
C ALA A 90 -4.61 5.57 6.07
N ILE A 91 -4.64 6.26 7.20
CA ILE A 91 -4.30 5.71 8.52
C ILE A 91 -5.12 6.44 9.58
N ARG A 92 -5.49 5.77 10.67
CA ARG A 92 -6.03 6.45 11.86
C ARG A 92 -4.98 7.39 12.44
N LYS A 93 -5.38 8.64 12.72
CA LYS A 93 -4.50 9.65 13.34
C LYS A 93 -3.88 9.14 14.63
N GLU A 94 -4.66 8.48 15.48
CA GLU A 94 -4.22 7.93 16.76
C GLU A 94 -3.17 6.85 16.56
N PHE A 95 -3.33 6.00 15.53
CA PHE A 95 -2.36 4.97 15.21
C PHE A 95 -1.07 5.57 14.63
N PHE A 96 -1.17 6.58 13.76
CA PHE A 96 0.01 7.29 13.24
C PHE A 96 0.87 7.86 14.37
N PHE A 97 0.26 8.52 15.36
CA PHE A 97 1.00 9.04 16.51
C PHE A 97 1.42 7.97 17.50
N PHE A 98 0.71 6.85 17.62
CA PHE A 98 1.16 5.68 18.37
C PHE A 98 2.47 5.12 17.80
N LEU A 99 2.64 5.11 16.46
CA LEU A 99 3.89 4.74 15.79
C LEU A 99 5.00 5.80 15.92
N GLY A 100 4.72 6.94 16.56
CA GLY A 100 5.65 8.06 16.70
C GLY A 100 5.71 9.00 15.49
N GLY A 101 4.78 8.87 14.53
CA GLY A 101 4.84 9.57 13.24
C GLY A 101 6.05 9.15 12.40
N TYR A 102 6.44 9.99 11.44
CA TYR A 102 7.70 9.81 10.71
C TYR A 102 8.91 10.19 11.58
N ASP A 103 10.03 9.48 11.38
CA ASP A 103 11.31 9.85 11.98
C ASP A 103 11.73 11.27 11.54
N ARG A 104 12.06 12.11 12.52
CA ARG A 104 12.51 13.49 12.31
C ARG A 104 13.91 13.60 11.70
N GLY A 105 14.67 12.50 11.69
CA GLY A 105 15.95 12.39 11.01
C GLY A 105 15.83 12.19 9.49
N LEU A 106 14.64 11.83 8.99
CA LEU A 106 14.38 11.77 7.54
C LEU A 106 14.41 13.19 6.97
N TYR A 107 15.16 13.37 5.89
CA TYR A 107 15.37 14.68 5.28
C TYR A 107 15.03 14.63 3.79
N VAL A 108 14.25 15.62 3.33
CA VAL A 108 13.74 15.76 1.96
C VAL A 108 12.81 14.63 1.54
N TRP A 109 13.33 13.48 1.13
CA TRP A 109 12.55 12.38 0.57
C TRP A 109 13.38 11.08 0.53
N GLY A 110 12.71 9.94 0.72
CA GLY A 110 13.28 8.61 0.56
C GLY A 110 13.30 7.85 1.89
N GLY A 111 12.80 6.62 1.85
CA GLY A 111 12.81 5.69 2.98
C GLY A 111 11.67 5.88 3.98
N GLU A 112 10.88 6.97 3.91
CA GLU A 112 9.73 7.20 4.80
C GLU A 112 8.67 6.11 4.66
N ASN A 113 8.46 5.62 3.44
CA ASN A 113 7.53 4.57 3.13
C ASN A 113 7.97 3.22 3.70
N THR A 114 9.27 2.92 3.62
CA THR A 114 9.89 1.73 4.20
C THR A 114 9.86 1.78 5.73
N GLU A 115 10.18 2.94 6.31
CA GLU A 115 10.17 3.17 7.76
C GLU A 115 8.77 2.98 8.36
N LEU A 116 7.76 3.58 7.73
CA LEU A 116 6.37 3.44 8.18
C LEU A 116 5.87 2.00 8.04
N ALA A 117 6.27 1.28 6.98
CA ALA A 117 5.93 -0.12 6.79
C ALA A 117 6.52 -1.00 7.89
N LEU A 118 7.82 -0.84 8.18
CA LEU A 118 8.51 -1.57 9.24
C LEU A 118 7.87 -1.28 10.60
N LYS A 119 7.61 0.00 10.94
CA LYS A 119 6.88 0.37 12.16
C LYS A 119 5.51 -0.28 12.24
N SER A 120 4.74 -0.22 11.17
CA SER A 120 3.38 -0.78 11.14
C SER A 120 3.38 -2.27 11.45
N TRP A 121 4.20 -3.06 10.77
CA TRP A 121 4.28 -4.51 10.97
C TRP A 121 4.89 -4.90 12.33
N THR A 122 5.95 -4.23 12.76
CA THR A 122 6.66 -4.58 14.00
C THR A 122 5.98 -4.07 15.27
N CYS A 123 5.12 -3.06 15.17
CA CYS A 123 4.37 -2.51 16.30
C CYS A 123 2.90 -2.98 16.35
N GLY A 124 2.58 -4.12 15.70
CA GLY A 124 1.29 -4.79 15.80
C GLY A 124 0.16 -4.15 15.00
N GLY A 125 0.50 -3.44 13.92
CA GLY A 125 -0.42 -3.06 12.86
C GLY A 125 -0.26 -3.94 11.62
N ARG A 126 -0.85 -3.49 10.51
CA ARG A 126 -0.77 -4.14 9.20
C ARG A 126 -0.82 -3.10 8.08
N MET A 127 -0.34 -3.49 6.90
CA MET A 127 -0.50 -2.71 5.68
C MET A 127 -1.37 -3.46 4.69
N MET A 128 -2.34 -2.77 4.10
CA MET A 128 -3.32 -3.34 3.17
C MET A 128 -3.36 -2.52 1.88
N THR A 129 -3.28 -3.17 0.72
CA THR A 129 -3.63 -2.56 -0.56
C THR A 129 -5.10 -2.81 -0.86
N VAL A 130 -5.83 -1.76 -1.25
CA VAL A 130 -7.21 -1.82 -1.76
C VAL A 130 -7.17 -1.59 -3.28
N PRO A 131 -7.64 -2.56 -4.09
CA PRO A 131 -7.80 -2.39 -5.54
C PRO A 131 -8.94 -1.45 -5.93
#